data_AF-A0A7R9DXR0-F1
#
_entry.id   AF-A0A7R9DXR0-F1
#
_cell.length_a   1.000
_cell.length_b   1.000
_cell.length_c   1.000
_cell.angle_alpha   90.00
_cell.angle_beta   90.00
_cell.angle_gamma   90.00
#
_symmetry.space_group_name_H-M   'P 1'
#
loop_
_entity.id
_entity.type
_entity.pdbx_description
1 polymer ?
#
loop_
_entity_poly.entity_id
_entity_poly.type
_entity_poly.pdbx_seq_one_letter_code
_entity_poly.pdbx_strand_id
1 'polypeptide(L)'
;MKNPIQVYVGSLDLAAVHSVTQRIEMIHEDDKIARLFEFLHDMQPDDKVIVFVGKKARADDISSELSLSGVSCQSIHGDREQCDREQALKDLETGDVRILVATDVASRGLDIMDVTHIFNVDFPRNIEEYVHRVGRTGRAGKTGEAISLFTREDWSQAHELIVILEEANQ
;
A
#
# COMPACT_ATOMS: atom_id res chain seq x y z
N MET A 1 -3.82 -26.21 -38.86
CA MET A 1 -3.29 -25.52 -37.66
C MET A 1 -3.31 -26.51 -36.51
N LYS A 2 -2.15 -26.87 -35.98
CA LYS A 2 -2.00 -27.70 -34.78
C LYS A 2 -1.06 -26.94 -33.85
N ASN A 3 -1.42 -26.88 -32.56
CA ASN A 3 -0.83 -26.08 -31.47
C ASN A 3 -1.39 -24.66 -31.30
N PRO A 4 -2.60 -24.51 -30.72
CA PRO A 4 -2.95 -23.27 -30.05
C PRO A 4 -2.02 -23.05 -28.84
N ILE A 5 -1.41 -21.87 -28.74
CA ILE A 5 -0.76 -21.41 -27.51
C ILE A 5 -1.88 -20.83 -26.65
N GLN A 6 -2.16 -21.50 -25.53
CA GLN A 6 -3.12 -21.01 -24.55
C GLN A 6 -2.38 -20.13 -23.56
N VAL A 7 -2.55 -18.81 -23.70
CA VAL A 7 -2.02 -17.84 -22.74
C VAL A 7 -3.06 -17.66 -21.64
N TYR A 8 -2.72 -18.07 -20.43
CA TYR A 8 -3.46 -17.66 -19.23
C TYR A 8 -2.98 -16.25 -18.85
N VAL A 9 -3.83 -15.24 -19.06
CA VAL A 9 -3.66 -13.93 -18.43
C VAL A 9 -4.64 -13.87 -17.28
N GLY A 10 -4.11 -13.93 -16.05
CA GLY A 10 -4.90 -14.03 -14.83
C GLY A 10 -4.47 -15.18 -13.94
N SER A 11 -3.21 -15.17 -13.51
CA SER A 11 -2.96 -15.43 -12.08
C SER A 11 -2.98 -14.05 -11.40
N LEU A 12 -3.30 -13.96 -10.11
CA LEU A 12 -2.81 -12.81 -9.33
C LEU A 12 -1.35 -12.63 -9.74
N ASP A 13 -0.92 -11.44 -10.16
CA ASP A 13 0.47 -11.18 -10.57
C ASP A 13 1.39 -11.34 -9.34
N LEU A 14 1.53 -12.58 -8.85
CA LEU A 14 2.36 -13.04 -7.75
C LEU A 14 3.82 -12.73 -8.05
N ALA A 15 4.15 -12.55 -9.34
CA ALA A 15 5.43 -12.03 -9.81
C ALA A 15 5.86 -10.75 -9.07
N ALA A 16 4.92 -9.85 -8.78
CA ALA A 16 5.22 -8.61 -8.05
C ALA A 16 5.51 -8.87 -6.56
N VAL A 17 5.02 -9.99 -6.02
CA VAL A 17 5.15 -10.33 -4.60
C VAL A 17 6.57 -10.84 -4.31
N HIS A 18 7.22 -11.49 -5.28
CA HIS A 18 8.60 -11.99 -5.11
C HIS A 18 9.67 -10.89 -5.05
N SER A 19 9.41 -9.70 -5.63
CA SER A 19 10.35 -8.56 -5.58
C SER A 19 10.10 -7.62 -4.40
N VAL A 20 9.11 -7.92 -3.56
CA VAL A 20 8.72 -7.07 -2.42
C VAL A 20 8.95 -7.83 -1.13
N THR A 21 9.70 -7.23 -0.21
CA THR A 21 9.83 -7.72 1.17
C THR A 21 8.56 -7.37 1.92
N GLN A 22 7.86 -8.35 2.47
CA GLN A 22 6.57 -8.26 3.12
C GLN A 22 6.75 -8.53 4.61
N ARG A 23 6.56 -7.50 5.44
CA ARG A 23 6.63 -7.62 6.90
C ARG A 23 5.23 -7.54 7.50
N ILE A 24 4.80 -8.61 8.15
CA ILE A 24 3.53 -8.66 8.88
C ILE A 24 3.80 -8.40 10.36
N GLU A 25 3.19 -7.35 10.90
CA GLU A 25 3.37 -6.94 12.29
C GLU A 25 2.08 -7.18 13.07
N MET A 26 2.10 -8.14 13.99
CA MET A 26 0.99 -8.41 14.89
C MET A 26 0.90 -7.28 15.92
N ILE A 27 -0.20 -6.53 15.91
CA ILE A 27 -0.35 -5.32 16.72
C ILE A 27 -1.77 -5.16 17.26
N HIS A 28 -1.95 -4.37 18.32
CA HIS A 28 -3.27 -3.96 18.79
C HIS A 28 -3.79 -2.76 17.97
N GLU A 29 -5.11 -2.63 17.84
CA GLU A 29 -5.75 -1.56 17.05
C GLU A 29 -5.30 -0.17 17.52
N ASP A 30 -5.20 0.03 18.84
CA ASP A 30 -4.85 1.32 19.45
C ASP A 30 -3.38 1.74 19.18
N ASP A 31 -2.50 0.79 18.87
CA ASP A 31 -1.07 1.04 18.64
C ASP A 31 -0.74 1.31 17.16
N LYS A 32 -1.70 1.10 16.25
CA LYS A 32 -1.46 1.20 14.79
C LYS A 32 -0.96 2.57 14.35
N ILE A 33 -1.54 3.63 14.88
CA ILE A 33 -1.21 5.01 14.50
C ILE A 33 0.19 5.37 15.01
N ALA A 34 0.50 5.05 16.27
CA ALA A 34 1.84 5.26 16.82
C ALA A 34 2.91 4.55 15.96
N ARG A 35 2.64 3.29 15.58
CA ARG A 35 3.54 2.51 14.74
C ARG A 35 3.73 3.10 13.33
N LEU A 36 2.68 3.68 12.73
CA LEU A 36 2.80 4.41 11.48
C LEU A 36 3.73 5.62 11.63
N PHE A 37 3.54 6.43 12.67
CA PHE A 37 4.38 7.62 12.87
C PHE A 37 5.86 7.27 13.12
N GLU A 38 6.12 6.18 13.85
CA GLU A 38 7.49 5.64 13.98
C GLU A 38 8.10 5.30 12.62
N PHE A 39 7.37 4.58 11.77
CA PHE A 39 7.82 4.28 10.41
C PHE A 39 8.10 5.56 9.60
N LEU A 40 7.18 6.52 9.62
CA LEU A 40 7.31 7.77 8.87
C LEU A 40 8.50 8.62 9.36
N HIS A 41 8.83 8.54 10.66
CA HIS A 41 10.00 9.20 11.23
C HIS A 41 11.31 8.59 10.72
N ASP A 42 11.35 7.27 10.53
CA ASP A 42 12.53 6.52 10.12
C ASP A 42 12.75 6.49 8.59
N MET A 43 11.81 7.03 7.81
CA MET A 43 11.90 7.10 6.34
C MET A 43 13.17 7.84 5.88
N GLN A 44 13.89 7.23 4.95
CA GLN A 44 15.04 7.83 4.30
C GLN A 44 14.61 8.96 3.34
N PRO A 45 15.53 9.90 2.99
CA PRO A 45 15.21 11.04 2.13
C PRO A 45 14.54 10.66 0.80
N ASP A 46 14.98 9.56 0.18
CA ASP A 46 14.49 9.11 -1.13
C ASP A 46 13.25 8.18 -1.04
N ASP A 47 12.81 7.85 0.18
CA ASP A 47 11.66 6.98 0.36
C ASP A 47 10.36 7.70 -0.03
N LYS A 48 9.52 6.95 -0.74
CA LYS A 48 8.12 7.28 -1.04
C LYS A 48 7.23 6.16 -0.55
N VAL A 49 6.15 6.51 0.15
CA VAL A 49 5.22 5.55 0.75
C VAL A 49 3.78 5.83 0.38
N ILE A 50 3.03 4.77 0.13
CA ILE A 50 1.57 4.80 0.15
C ILE A 50 1.09 4.14 1.43
N VAL A 51 0.35 4.92 2.22
CA VAL A 51 -0.25 4.51 3.49
C VAL A 51 -1.70 4.15 3.23
N PHE A 52 -2.05 2.87 3.33
CA PHE A 52 -3.42 2.41 3.14
C PHE A 52 -4.21 2.36 4.44
N VAL A 53 -5.40 2.97 4.42
CA VAL A 53 -6.36 2.98 5.53
C VAL A 53 -7.74 2.55 5.05
N GLY A 54 -8.55 1.99 5.95
CA GLY A 54 -9.86 1.41 5.61
C GLY A 54 -11.00 2.44 5.50
N LYS A 55 -10.82 3.67 5.98
CA LYS A 55 -11.86 4.71 6.05
C LYS A 55 -11.35 6.07 5.60
N LYS A 56 -12.17 6.82 4.86
CA LYS A 56 -11.85 8.19 4.42
C LYS A 56 -11.55 9.15 5.57
N ALA A 57 -12.35 9.11 6.64
CA ALA A 57 -12.14 9.95 7.81
C ALA A 57 -10.74 9.73 8.40
N ARG A 58 -10.29 8.47 8.48
CA ARG A 58 -8.95 8.13 8.96
C ARG A 58 -7.84 8.67 8.04
N ALA A 59 -8.09 8.71 6.73
CA ALA A 59 -7.15 9.32 5.79
C ALA A 59 -7.00 10.82 6.04
N ASP A 60 -8.13 11.52 6.25
CA ASP A 60 -8.14 12.96 6.57
C ASP A 60 -7.52 13.25 7.94
N ASP A 61 -7.80 12.43 8.96
CA ASP A 61 -7.27 12.57 10.32
C ASP A 61 -5.73 12.45 10.32
N ILE A 62 -5.18 11.39 9.71
CA ILE A 62 -3.73 11.18 9.61
C ILE A 62 -3.07 12.32 8.82
N SER A 63 -3.68 12.73 7.71
CA SER A 63 -3.12 13.81 6.89
C SER A 63 -3.09 15.15 7.63
N SER A 64 -4.11 15.40 8.45
CA SER A 64 -4.18 16.59 9.29
C SER A 64 -3.10 16.57 10.38
N GLU A 65 -2.90 15.43 11.03
CA GLU A 65 -1.88 15.26 12.07
C GLU A 65 -0.44 15.39 11.52
N LEU A 66 -0.18 14.83 10.33
CA LEU A 66 1.08 15.01 9.62
C LEU A 66 1.33 16.49 9.28
N SER A 67 0.31 17.18 8.75
CA SER A 67 0.40 18.60 8.42
C SER A 67 0.67 19.47 9.65
N LEU A 68 -0.01 19.21 10.78
CA LEU A 68 0.24 19.88 12.06
C LEU A 68 1.65 19.63 12.60
N SER A 69 2.23 18.48 12.27
CA SER A 69 3.60 18.09 12.62
C SER A 69 4.64 18.63 11.62
N GLY A 70 4.22 19.40 10.62
CA GLY A 70 5.11 19.96 9.59
C GLY A 70 5.57 18.95 8.53
N VAL A 71 4.91 17.80 8.43
CA VAL A 71 5.20 16.75 7.45
C VAL A 71 4.23 16.87 6.27
N SER A 72 4.76 17.13 5.08
CA SER A 72 3.94 17.23 3.86
C SER A 72 3.48 15.86 3.36
N CYS A 73 2.18 15.72 3.15
CA CYS A 73 1.56 14.53 2.58
C CYS A 73 0.37 14.90 1.68
N GLN A 74 -0.06 13.96 0.85
CA GLN A 74 -1.32 14.03 0.11
C GLN A 74 -2.29 12.94 0.56
N SER A 75 -3.58 13.11 0.27
CA SER A 75 -4.64 12.15 0.62
C SER A 75 -5.55 11.82 -0.57
N ILE A 76 -5.86 10.53 -0.78
CA ILE A 76 -6.77 10.07 -1.83
C ILE A 76 -7.86 9.16 -1.24
N HIS A 77 -9.11 9.60 -1.29
CA HIS A 77 -10.29 8.84 -0.90
C HIS A 77 -11.50 9.22 -1.76
N GLY A 78 -12.61 8.50 -1.63
CA GLY A 78 -13.78 8.61 -2.52
C GLY A 78 -14.53 9.95 -2.50
N ASP A 79 -14.15 10.89 -1.62
CA ASP A 79 -14.73 12.24 -1.58
C ASP A 79 -13.82 13.27 -2.28
N ARG A 80 -12.62 12.88 -2.74
CA ARG A 80 -11.72 13.75 -3.50
C ARG A 80 -12.15 13.80 -4.95
N GLU A 81 -12.11 14.98 -5.56
CA GLU A 81 -12.38 15.13 -6.98
C GLU A 81 -11.29 14.45 -7.82
N GLN A 82 -11.61 14.07 -9.06
CA GLN A 82 -10.65 13.38 -9.92
C GLN A 82 -9.37 14.21 -10.18
N CYS A 83 -9.51 15.53 -10.32
CA CYS A 83 -8.36 16.43 -10.47
C CYS A 83 -7.47 16.46 -9.22
N ASP A 84 -8.05 16.44 -8.02
CA ASP A 84 -7.29 16.38 -6.77
C ASP A 84 -6.51 15.07 -6.66
N ARG A 85 -7.14 13.95 -7.07
CA ARG A 85 -6.50 12.63 -7.09
C ARG A 85 -5.31 12.60 -8.05
N GLU A 86 -5.46 13.17 -9.24
CA GLU A 86 -4.38 13.28 -10.24
C GLU A 86 -3.24 14.18 -9.75
N GLN A 87 -3.56 15.31 -9.13
CA GLN A 87 -2.54 16.20 -8.56
C GLN A 87 -1.78 15.53 -7.41
N ALA A 88 -2.48 14.85 -6.50
CA ALA A 88 -1.85 14.12 -5.39
C ALA A 88 -0.86 13.05 -5.87
N LEU A 89 -1.19 12.34 -6.95
CA LEU A 89 -0.28 11.38 -7.56
C LEU A 89 0.92 12.05 -8.21
N LYS A 90 0.69 13.17 -8.91
CA LYS A 90 1.75 13.95 -9.53
C LYS A 90 2.74 14.47 -8.49
N ASP A 91 2.25 14.98 -7.37
CA ASP A 91 3.09 15.46 -6.27
C ASP A 91 3.96 14.33 -5.68
N LEU A 92 3.38 13.13 -5.56
CA LEU A 92 4.14 11.94 -5.12
C LEU A 92 5.18 11.52 -6.17
N GLU A 93 4.81 11.56 -7.45
CA GLU A 93 5.67 11.25 -8.59
C GLU A 93 6.88 12.19 -8.65
N THR A 94 6.66 13.51 -8.59
CA THR A 94 7.72 14.52 -8.62
C THR A 94 8.54 14.52 -7.34
N GLY A 95 7.99 14.01 -6.24
CA GLY A 95 8.61 14.05 -4.91
C GLY A 95 8.33 15.34 -4.16
N ASP A 96 7.40 16.18 -4.64
CA ASP A 96 6.89 17.34 -3.90
C ASP A 96 6.26 16.90 -2.57
N VAL A 97 5.66 15.71 -2.55
CA VAL A 97 5.38 14.95 -1.32
C VAL A 97 5.98 13.55 -1.40
N ARG A 98 6.21 12.95 -0.23
CA ARG A 98 6.74 11.58 -0.11
C ARG A 98 5.76 10.58 0.49
N ILE A 99 4.64 11.09 1.03
CA ILE A 99 3.64 10.32 1.75
C ILE A 99 2.29 10.54 1.08
N LEU A 100 1.65 9.44 0.66
CA LEU A 100 0.29 9.44 0.15
C LEU A 100 -0.59 8.56 1.02
N VAL A 101 -1.58 9.13 1.69
CA VAL A 101 -2.57 8.39 2.49
C VAL A 101 -3.77 8.06 1.62
N ALA A 102 -4.13 6.78 1.48
CA ALA A 102 -5.14 6.34 0.52
C ALA A 102 -6.10 5.28 1.07
N THR A 103 -7.30 5.24 0.48
CA THR A 103 -8.24 4.11 0.61
C THR A 103 -8.27 3.30 -0.69
N ASP A 104 -8.58 2.00 -0.63
CA ASP A 104 -8.57 1.12 -1.82
C ASP A 104 -9.51 1.56 -2.94
N VAL A 105 -10.69 2.04 -2.56
CA VAL A 105 -11.69 2.51 -3.53
C VAL A 105 -11.12 3.64 -4.38
N ALA A 106 -10.29 4.48 -3.76
CA ALA A 106 -9.73 5.65 -4.40
C ALA A 106 -8.35 5.40 -5.03
N SER A 107 -7.71 4.25 -4.83
CA SER A 107 -6.50 3.87 -5.57
C SER A 107 -6.81 3.10 -6.87
N ARG A 108 -8.01 2.51 -6.99
CA ARG A 108 -8.44 1.79 -8.20
C ARG A 108 -8.58 2.73 -9.40
N GLY A 109 -8.10 2.28 -10.56
CA GLY A 109 -8.16 3.01 -11.82
C GLY A 109 -7.14 4.16 -11.94
N LEU A 110 -6.28 4.35 -10.94
CA LEU A 110 -5.18 5.29 -10.99
C LEU A 110 -3.88 4.58 -11.39
N ASP A 111 -3.11 5.19 -12.29
CA ASP A 111 -1.77 4.72 -12.65
C ASP A 111 -0.78 5.15 -11.56
N ILE A 112 -0.82 4.41 -10.45
CA ILE A 112 0.06 4.64 -9.32
C ILE A 112 1.45 4.13 -9.69
N MET A 113 2.41 5.05 -9.77
CA MET A 113 3.81 4.76 -10.04
C MET A 113 4.48 3.97 -8.90
N ASP A 114 5.57 3.30 -9.25
CA ASP A 114 6.38 2.48 -8.34
C ASP A 114 6.94 3.31 -7.16
N VAL A 115 6.41 3.06 -5.97
CA VAL A 115 6.89 3.65 -4.71
C VAL A 115 7.90 2.72 -4.04
N THR A 116 8.66 3.22 -3.07
CA THR A 116 9.62 2.38 -2.32
C THR A 116 8.93 1.51 -1.26
N HIS A 117 7.84 2.02 -0.69
CA HIS A 117 7.20 1.41 0.48
C HIS A 117 5.68 1.39 0.34
N ILE A 118 5.08 0.33 0.86
CA ILE A 118 3.65 0.22 1.11
C ILE A 118 3.46 0.04 2.61
N PHE A 119 2.57 0.83 3.21
CA PHE A 119 2.25 0.70 4.63
C PHE A 119 0.74 0.48 4.80
N ASN A 120 0.34 -0.73 5.15
CA ASN A 120 -1.05 -1.07 5.43
C ASN A 120 -1.33 -0.85 6.91
N VAL A 121 -1.90 0.31 7.25
CA VAL A 121 -2.38 0.57 8.61
C VAL A 121 -3.55 -0.35 8.92
N ASP A 122 -4.47 -0.48 7.97
CA ASP A 122 -5.56 -1.43 8.01
C ASP A 122 -5.30 -2.54 7.00
N PHE A 123 -5.31 -3.78 7.48
CA PHE A 123 -5.23 -4.93 6.59
C PHE A 123 -6.42 -4.91 5.60
N PRO A 124 -6.19 -5.20 4.31
CA PRO A 124 -7.25 -5.18 3.31
C PRO A 124 -8.33 -6.24 3.58
N ARG A 125 -9.49 -6.08 2.94
CA ARG A 125 -10.66 -6.94 3.21
C ARG A 125 -10.56 -8.34 2.61
N ASN A 126 -9.67 -8.51 1.64
CA ASN A 126 -9.39 -9.77 0.97
C ASN A 126 -7.93 -9.80 0.50
N ILE A 127 -7.44 -10.98 0.17
CA ILE A 127 -6.06 -11.17 -0.26
C ILE A 127 -5.78 -10.56 -1.64
N GLU A 128 -6.79 -10.46 -2.52
CA GLU A 128 -6.57 -9.85 -3.84
C GLU A 128 -6.24 -8.36 -3.71
N GLU A 129 -6.92 -7.64 -2.80
CA GLU A 129 -6.59 -6.26 -2.45
C GLU A 129 -5.19 -6.17 -1.85
N TYR A 130 -4.79 -7.10 -0.97
CA TYR A 130 -3.43 -7.15 -0.44
C TYR A 130 -2.37 -7.21 -1.54
N VAL A 131 -2.50 -8.19 -2.45
CA VAL A 131 -1.56 -8.36 -3.57
C VAL A 131 -1.54 -7.12 -4.47
N HIS A 132 -2.69 -6.49 -4.73
CA HIS A 132 -2.75 -5.26 -5.52
C HIS A 132 -2.09 -4.05 -4.85
N ARG A 133 -2.14 -3.97 -3.52
CA ARG A 133 -1.44 -2.93 -2.74
C ARG A 133 0.06 -3.16 -2.75
N VAL A 134 0.51 -4.38 -2.43
CA VAL A 134 1.93 -4.77 -2.43
C VAL A 134 2.55 -4.59 -3.81
N GLY A 135 1.82 -4.94 -4.88
CA GLY A 135 2.27 -4.75 -6.26
C GLY A 135 2.39 -3.30 -6.73
N ARG A 136 2.25 -2.30 -5.84
CA ARG A 136 2.56 -0.88 -6.10
C ARG A 136 4.01 -0.51 -5.81
N THR A 137 4.78 -1.45 -5.27
CA THR A 137 6.23 -1.35 -5.08
C THR A 137 6.94 -2.54 -5.74
N GLY A 138 8.28 -2.48 -5.83
CA GLY A 138 9.11 -3.55 -6.37
C GLY A 138 8.95 -3.82 -7.87
N ARG A 139 8.58 -2.80 -8.67
CA ARG A 139 8.43 -2.96 -10.13
C ARG A 139 9.76 -2.76 -10.87
N ALA A 140 9.80 -3.22 -12.13
CA ALA A 140 10.90 -2.98 -13.08
C ALA A 140 12.31 -3.36 -12.57
N GLY A 141 12.41 -4.45 -11.79
CA GLY A 141 13.68 -4.96 -11.28
C GLY A 141 14.19 -4.26 -10.01
N LYS A 142 13.41 -3.33 -9.45
CA LYS A 142 13.66 -2.76 -8.11
C LYS A 142 13.08 -3.67 -7.04
N THR A 143 13.63 -3.55 -5.83
CA THR A 143 13.04 -4.13 -4.61
C THR A 143 12.14 -3.12 -3.93
N GLY A 144 11.09 -3.60 -3.27
CA GLY A 144 10.18 -2.80 -2.45
C GLY A 144 10.01 -3.39 -1.06
N GLU A 145 9.44 -2.61 -0.13
CA GLU A 145 9.00 -3.12 1.17
C GLU A 145 7.51 -2.84 1.40
N ALA A 146 6.78 -3.84 1.89
CA ALA A 146 5.39 -3.73 2.30
C ALA A 146 5.27 -4.11 3.78
N ILE A 147 4.89 -3.14 4.61
CA ILE A 147 4.63 -3.33 6.03
C ILE A 147 3.12 -3.42 6.19
N SER A 148 2.63 -4.47 6.86
CA SER A 148 1.21 -4.65 7.15
C SER A 148 0.96 -4.87 8.61
N LEU A 149 0.18 -3.98 9.20
CA LEU A 149 -0.33 -4.14 10.56
C LEU A 149 -1.47 -5.15 10.54
N PHE A 150 -1.35 -6.17 11.39
CA PHE A 150 -2.28 -7.30 11.45
C PHE A 150 -2.82 -7.47 12.87
N THR A 151 -4.13 -7.49 13.00
CA THR A 151 -4.82 -7.58 14.29
C THR A 151 -5.58 -8.89 14.41
N ARG A 152 -6.26 -9.09 15.55
CA ARG A 152 -7.17 -10.23 15.72
C ARG A 152 -8.40 -10.17 14.81
N GLU A 153 -8.81 -8.99 14.38
CA GLU A 153 -9.97 -8.83 13.48
C GLU A 153 -9.65 -9.36 12.07
N ASP A 154 -8.37 -9.38 11.71
CA ASP A 154 -7.88 -9.76 10.37
C ASP A 154 -7.65 -11.27 10.23
N TRP A 155 -7.84 -12.07 11.30
CA TRP A 155 -7.55 -13.51 11.32
C TRP A 155 -8.23 -14.33 10.23
N SER A 156 -9.38 -13.87 9.72
CA SER A 156 -10.05 -14.50 8.58
C SER A 156 -9.17 -14.55 7.32
N GLN A 157 -8.22 -13.63 7.19
CA GLN A 157 -7.30 -13.51 6.06
C GLN A 157 -5.99 -14.29 6.26
N ALA A 158 -5.73 -14.80 7.47
CA ALA A 158 -4.43 -15.35 7.82
C ALA A 158 -4.02 -16.55 6.96
N HIS A 159 -4.97 -17.43 6.62
CA HIS A 159 -4.68 -18.61 5.80
C HIS A 159 -4.18 -18.23 4.40
N GLU A 160 -4.92 -17.34 3.72
CA GLU A 160 -4.55 -16.88 2.38
C GLU A 160 -3.26 -16.05 2.41
N LEU A 161 -3.06 -15.23 3.45
CA LEU A 161 -1.83 -14.48 3.63
C LEU A 161 -0.60 -15.39 3.78
N ILE A 162 -0.70 -16.46 4.58
CA ILE A 162 0.40 -17.43 4.73
C ILE A 162 0.76 -18.04 3.38
N VAL A 163 -0.23 -18.43 2.57
CA VAL A 163 0.03 -19.00 1.24
C VAL A 163 0.79 -18.00 0.34
N ILE A 164 0.44 -16.71 0.40
CA ILE A 164 1.15 -15.66 -0.36
C ILE A 164 2.60 -15.49 0.12
N LEU A 165 2.83 -15.49 1.43
CA LEU A 165 4.16 -15.34 2.01
C LEU A 165 5.05 -16.54 1.71
N GLU A 166 4.52 -17.76 1.86
CA GLU A 166 5.24 -19.01 1.53
C GLU A 166 5.64 -19.05 0.04
N GLU A 167 4.74 -18.67 -0.87
CA GLU A 167 5.04 -18.56 -2.30
C GLU A 167 6.17 -17.54 -2.54
N ALA A 168 6.17 -16.43 -1.81
CA ALA A 168 7.20 -15.41 -1.88
C ALA A 168 8.51 -15.78 -1.16
N ASN A 169 8.60 -16.94 -0.52
CA ASN A 169 9.69 -17.38 0.36
C ASN A 169 9.94 -16.44 1.57
N GLN A 170 8.87 -16.02 2.25
CA GLN A 170 8.91 -15.08 3.37
C GLN A 170 8.16 -15.59 4.60
#